data_AF-W2S7E5-F1
#
_entry.id   AF-W2S7E5-F1
#
_cell.length_a   1.000
_cell.length_b   1.000
_cell.length_c   1.000
_cell.angle_alpha   90.00
_cell.angle_beta   90.00
_cell.angle_gamma   90.00
#
_symmetry.space_group_name_H-M   'P 1'
#
loop_
_entity.id
_entity.type
_entity.pdbx_description
1 polymer ?
#
loop_
_entity_poly.entity_id
_entity_poly.type
_entity_poly.pdbx_seq_one_letter_code
_entity_poly.pdbx_strand_id
1 'polypeptide(L)'
;MANVTPKEMAKRGIVSGTYGHRLEVLNNMLELSKKKPTFMERGQYLNIAYAYIEEILVGLIAHHELPMDANPDRESDDTHRYHEAVLKAIKNSSQTELRFLRGPVAPMLADAKRFRNEYKDYKKTNSEDGEALRPTLEAMADSFETGFPMIYKALKEAVRKSGLMGNRLN
;
A
#
# COMPACT_ATOMS: atom_id res chain seq x y z
N MET A 1 13.14 -24.63 -9.71
CA MET A 1 13.20 -23.17 -9.48
C MET A 1 13.17 -22.95 -7.98
N ALA A 2 14.13 -22.22 -7.41
CA ALA A 2 14.21 -22.03 -5.96
C ALA A 2 13.11 -21.06 -5.49
N ASN A 3 12.34 -21.46 -4.48
CA ASN A 3 11.38 -20.58 -3.81
C ASN A 3 12.14 -19.44 -3.14
N VAL A 4 11.99 -18.22 -3.65
CA VAL A 4 12.51 -17.03 -2.96
C VAL A 4 11.68 -16.86 -1.70
N THR A 5 12.30 -17.03 -0.55
CA THR A 5 11.61 -16.89 0.73
C THR A 5 11.21 -15.42 0.96
N PRO A 6 10.14 -15.14 1.71
CA PRO A 6 9.79 -13.76 2.08
C PRO A 6 10.96 -12.99 2.72
N LYS A 7 11.86 -13.70 3.40
CA LYS A 7 13.11 -13.20 3.97
C LYS A 7 14.13 -12.76 2.91
N GLU A 8 14.20 -13.46 1.78
CA GLU A 8 15.05 -13.10 0.65
C GLU A 8 14.47 -11.94 -0.17
N MET A 9 13.14 -11.82 -0.26
CA MET A 9 12.48 -10.64 -0.84
C MET A 9 12.79 -9.38 -0.04
N ALA A 10 12.72 -9.45 1.29
CA ALA A 10 13.11 -8.33 2.17
C ALA A 10 14.59 -7.93 2.01
N LYS A 11 15.47 -8.91 1.71
CA LYS A 11 16.91 -8.69 1.53
C LYS A 11 17.28 -8.10 0.16
N ARG A 12 16.42 -8.23 -0.85
CA ARG A 12 16.73 -7.88 -2.26
C ARG A 12 16.37 -6.46 -2.70
N GLY A 13 15.75 -5.62 -1.87
CA GLY A 13 15.54 -4.22 -2.31
C GLY A 13 14.67 -3.26 -1.49
N ILE A 14 14.36 -3.50 -0.21
CA ILE A 14 13.48 -2.58 0.56
C ILE A 14 14.03 -2.48 1.99
N VAL A 15 14.13 -1.27 2.55
CA VAL A 15 14.55 -0.89 3.93
C VAL A 15 15.98 -0.32 4.08
N SER A 16 16.31 0.73 3.32
CA SER A 16 17.04 1.87 3.90
C SER A 16 16.00 2.82 4.52
N GLY A 17 15.59 2.53 5.76
CA GLY A 17 14.60 3.29 6.52
C GLY A 17 13.70 2.36 7.33
N THR A 18 13.64 2.54 8.65
CA THR A 18 12.80 1.71 9.54
C THR A 18 11.31 1.75 9.13
N TYR A 19 10.49 0.79 9.55
CA TYR A 19 9.03 0.90 9.34
C TYR A 19 8.44 2.19 9.94
N GLY A 20 9.11 2.75 10.96
CA GLY A 20 8.84 4.10 11.46
C GLY A 20 8.97 5.17 10.38
N HIS A 21 10.05 5.17 9.60
CA HIS A 21 10.24 6.12 8.49
C HIS A 21 9.14 6.00 7.42
N ARG A 22 8.76 4.77 7.04
CA ARG A 22 7.65 4.56 6.09
C ARG A 22 6.33 5.12 6.61
N LEU A 23 6.05 4.90 7.89
CA LEU A 23 4.87 5.47 8.55
C LEU A 23 4.94 7.01 8.62
N GLU A 24 6.12 7.60 8.81
CA GLU A 24 6.31 9.06 8.77
C GLU A 24 6.04 9.61 7.37
N VAL A 25 6.54 8.97 6.31
CA VAL A 25 6.25 9.40 4.94
C VAL A 25 4.76 9.29 4.64
N LEU A 26 4.10 8.20 5.06
CA LEU A 26 2.64 8.08 4.95
C LEU A 26 1.91 9.21 5.69
N ASN A 27 2.31 9.52 6.92
CA ASN A 27 1.71 10.60 7.70
C ASN A 27 1.92 11.97 7.02
N ASN A 28 3.09 12.20 6.41
CA ASN A 28 3.34 13.42 5.65
C ASN A 28 2.42 13.52 4.42
N MET A 29 2.11 12.40 3.75
CA MET A 29 1.14 12.41 2.65
C MET A 29 -0.27 12.79 3.12
N LEU A 30 -0.69 12.35 4.33
CA LEU A 30 -1.96 12.78 4.93
C LEU A 30 -2.01 14.30 5.18
N GLU A 31 -0.90 14.88 5.64
CA GLU A 31 -0.87 16.33 5.88
C GLU A 31 -0.85 17.13 4.57
N LEU A 32 -0.28 16.58 3.50
CA LEU A 32 -0.32 17.19 2.17
C LEU A 32 -1.71 17.14 1.53
N SER A 33 -2.47 16.06 1.71
CA SER A 33 -3.83 15.96 1.15
C SER A 33 -4.79 17.01 1.72
N LYS A 34 -4.57 17.47 2.96
CA LYS A 34 -5.37 18.53 3.59
C LYS A 34 -5.17 19.92 2.97
N LYS A 35 -4.11 20.14 2.18
CA LYS A 35 -3.76 21.45 1.62
C LYS A 35 -4.51 21.81 0.33
N LYS A 36 -5.65 21.16 0.06
CA LYS A 36 -6.44 21.29 -1.18
C LYS A 36 -5.58 21.18 -2.47
N PRO A 37 -4.83 20.09 -2.64
CA PRO A 37 -4.03 19.86 -3.84
C PRO A 37 -4.89 19.77 -5.12
N THR A 38 -4.27 20.08 -6.26
CA THR A 38 -4.84 19.83 -7.59
C THR A 38 -5.07 18.33 -7.81
N PHE A 39 -5.92 17.95 -8.77
CA PHE A 39 -6.14 16.54 -9.12
C PHE A 39 -4.83 15.78 -9.41
N MET A 40 -3.90 16.43 -10.13
CA MET A 40 -2.60 15.83 -10.45
C MET A 40 -1.74 15.61 -9.22
N GLU A 41 -1.69 16.57 -8.30
CA GLU A 41 -0.97 16.44 -7.04
C GLU A 41 -1.61 15.38 -6.14
N ARG A 42 -2.94 15.35 -6.04
CA ARG A 42 -3.69 14.28 -5.35
C ARG A 42 -3.26 12.92 -5.86
N GLY A 43 -3.29 12.72 -7.18
CA GLY A 43 -2.90 11.43 -7.75
C GLY A 43 -1.44 11.05 -7.51
N GLN A 44 -0.52 12.02 -7.48
CA GLN A 44 0.87 11.77 -7.12
C GLN A 44 1.01 11.36 -5.65
N TYR A 45 0.38 12.08 -4.72
CA TYR A 45 0.42 11.76 -3.28
C TYR A 45 -0.21 10.40 -3.00
N LEU A 46 -1.34 10.09 -3.63
CA LEU A 46 -2.01 8.80 -3.51
C LEU A 46 -1.16 7.64 -4.03
N ASN A 47 -0.52 7.82 -5.19
CA ASN A 47 0.39 6.81 -5.74
C ASN A 47 1.60 6.55 -4.83
N ILE A 48 2.21 7.62 -4.30
CA ILE A 48 3.33 7.51 -3.35
C ILE A 48 2.84 6.83 -2.07
N ALA A 49 1.72 7.27 -1.51
CA ALA A 49 1.15 6.71 -0.30
C ALA A 49 0.86 5.22 -0.46
N TYR A 50 0.27 4.79 -1.57
CA TYR A 50 0.03 3.38 -1.81
C TYR A 50 1.31 2.56 -1.92
N ALA A 51 2.36 3.09 -2.55
CA ALA A 51 3.65 2.40 -2.62
C ALA A 51 4.21 2.13 -1.20
N TYR A 52 4.15 3.11 -0.29
CA TYR A 52 4.58 2.91 1.09
C TYR A 52 3.65 2.00 1.90
N ILE A 53 2.33 2.06 1.67
CA ILE A 53 1.37 1.10 2.24
C ILE A 53 1.77 -0.32 1.85
N GLU A 54 2.00 -0.56 0.56
CA GLU A 54 2.42 -1.86 0.05
C GLU A 54 3.72 -2.34 0.70
N GLU A 55 4.75 -1.50 0.78
CA GLU A 55 6.02 -1.88 1.41
C GLU A 55 5.84 -2.32 2.86
N ILE A 56 4.96 -1.65 3.61
CA ILE A 56 4.63 -2.05 4.99
C ILE A 56 3.89 -3.39 5.01
N LEU A 57 2.90 -3.59 4.12
CA LEU A 57 2.15 -4.85 4.04
C LEU A 57 3.04 -6.04 3.67
N VAL A 58 3.92 -5.88 2.68
CA VAL A 58 4.91 -6.89 2.28
C VAL A 58 5.85 -7.20 3.43
N GLY A 59 6.30 -6.18 4.16
CA GLY A 59 7.12 -6.35 5.35
C GLY A 59 6.43 -7.14 6.46
N LEU A 60 5.14 -6.87 6.71
CA LEU A 60 4.32 -7.61 7.67
C LEU A 60 4.12 -9.07 7.24
N ILE A 61 3.84 -9.31 5.96
CA ILE A 61 3.74 -10.66 5.38
C ILE A 61 5.03 -11.44 5.61
N ALA A 62 6.17 -10.83 5.28
CA ALA A 62 7.47 -11.48 5.43
C ALA A 62 7.82 -11.75 6.90
N HIS A 63 7.51 -10.81 7.79
CA HIS A 63 7.77 -10.95 9.23
C HIS A 63 6.96 -12.09 9.87
N HIS A 64 5.69 -12.22 9.47
CA HIS A 64 4.78 -13.26 9.97
C HIS A 64 4.82 -14.55 9.16
N GLU A 65 5.75 -14.66 8.20
CA GLU A 65 5.91 -15.81 7.30
C GLU A 65 4.59 -16.23 6.63
N LEU A 66 3.76 -15.26 6.26
CA LEU A 66 2.44 -15.55 5.69
C LEU A 66 2.58 -16.12 4.27
N PRO A 67 1.77 -17.12 3.90
CA PRO A 67 1.78 -17.64 2.54
C PRO A 67 1.27 -16.57 1.57
N MET A 68 2.04 -16.31 0.52
CA MET A 68 1.60 -15.60 -0.68
C MET A 68 1.53 -16.59 -1.83
N ASP A 69 0.51 -16.45 -2.69
CA ASP A 69 0.42 -17.21 -3.93
C ASP A 69 1.72 -17.04 -4.73
N ALA A 70 2.17 -18.12 -5.40
CA ALA A 70 3.47 -18.15 -6.08
C ALA A 70 3.57 -17.07 -7.19
N ASN A 71 4.19 -15.96 -6.80
CA ASN A 71 4.91 -14.95 -7.58
C ASN A 71 4.23 -14.40 -8.85
N PRO A 72 3.43 -13.33 -8.72
CA PRO A 72 3.38 -12.29 -9.72
C PRO A 72 4.56 -11.34 -9.45
N ASP A 73 5.54 -11.29 -10.34
CA ASP A 73 6.71 -10.42 -10.19
C ASP A 73 6.28 -8.94 -10.05
N ARG A 74 6.69 -8.27 -8.98
CA ARG A 74 6.33 -6.84 -8.71
C ARG A 74 6.65 -5.91 -9.88
N GLU A 75 7.74 -6.19 -10.59
CA GLU A 75 8.25 -5.36 -11.69
C GLU A 75 7.58 -5.68 -13.04
N SER A 76 7.04 -6.89 -13.23
CA SER A 76 6.37 -7.31 -14.46
C SER A 76 4.85 -7.43 -14.31
N ASP A 77 4.30 -7.08 -13.14
CA ASP A 77 2.88 -7.21 -12.84
C ASP A 77 2.07 -6.04 -13.41
N ASP A 78 2.05 -5.96 -14.74
CA ASP A 78 1.07 -5.16 -15.47
C ASP A 78 -0.36 -5.72 -15.31
N THR A 79 -0.50 -6.89 -14.68
CA THR A 79 -1.78 -7.57 -14.40
C THR A 79 -2.32 -7.36 -12.98
N HIS A 80 -1.61 -6.61 -12.14
CA HIS A 80 -2.00 -6.28 -10.76
C HIS A 80 -2.21 -7.47 -9.79
N ARG A 81 -1.74 -8.67 -10.16
CA ARG A 81 -1.85 -9.90 -9.39
C ARG A 81 -1.02 -9.87 -8.09
N TYR A 82 0.13 -9.17 -8.09
CA TYR A 82 1.03 -9.03 -6.94
C TYR A 82 0.32 -8.34 -5.78
N HIS A 83 -0.28 -7.18 -6.06
CA HIS A 83 -1.04 -6.42 -5.07
C HIS A 83 -2.25 -7.20 -4.53
N GLU A 84 -2.89 -8.01 -5.38
CA GLU A 84 -3.97 -8.92 -4.97
C GLU A 84 -3.49 -10.01 -4.02
N ALA A 85 -2.34 -10.63 -4.32
CA ALA A 85 -1.72 -11.62 -3.46
C ALA A 85 -1.35 -11.03 -2.09
N VAL A 86 -0.84 -9.80 -2.04
CA VAL A 86 -0.52 -9.07 -0.80
C VAL A 86 -1.78 -8.88 0.05
N LEU A 87 -2.85 -8.31 -0.52
CA LEU A 87 -4.11 -8.06 0.21
C LEU A 87 -4.77 -9.37 0.64
N LYS A 88 -4.73 -10.41 -0.21
CA LYS A 88 -5.27 -11.74 0.10
C LYS A 88 -4.52 -12.41 1.26
N ALA A 89 -3.18 -12.33 1.29
CA ALA A 89 -2.37 -12.86 2.38
C ALA A 89 -2.71 -12.20 3.73
N ILE A 90 -2.86 -10.87 3.76
CA ILE A 90 -3.26 -10.13 4.97
C ILE A 90 -4.69 -10.48 5.40
N LYS A 91 -5.62 -10.55 4.46
CA LYS A 91 -7.03 -10.89 4.71
C LYS A 91 -7.19 -12.30 5.29
N ASN A 92 -6.44 -13.26 4.75
CA ASN A 92 -6.53 -14.68 5.12
C ASN A 92 -5.65 -15.06 6.33
N SER A 93 -4.80 -14.15 6.79
CA SER A 93 -3.98 -14.36 7.97
C SER A 93 -4.84 -14.64 9.21
N SER A 94 -4.33 -15.47 10.13
CA SER A 94 -4.88 -15.65 11.48
C SER A 94 -4.18 -14.80 12.53
N GLN A 95 -3.11 -14.07 12.18
CA GLN A 95 -2.32 -13.27 13.12
C GLN A 95 -3.18 -12.17 13.75
N THR A 96 -3.15 -12.07 15.08
CA THR A 96 -4.03 -11.17 15.83
C THR A 96 -3.62 -9.71 15.62
N GLU A 97 -2.32 -9.48 15.47
CA GLU A 97 -1.65 -8.21 15.24
C GLU A 97 -2.11 -7.58 13.92
N LEU A 98 -2.53 -8.39 12.95
CA LEU A 98 -2.96 -7.95 11.63
C LEU A 98 -4.47 -7.74 11.50
N ARG A 99 -5.25 -8.02 12.55
CA ARG A 99 -6.73 -7.91 12.51
C ARG A 99 -7.24 -6.51 12.13
N PHE A 100 -6.45 -5.47 12.43
CA PHE A 100 -6.79 -4.07 12.16
C PHE A 100 -6.75 -3.72 10.66
N LEU A 101 -6.03 -4.51 9.87
CA LEU A 101 -5.95 -4.36 8.41
C LEU A 101 -7.13 -5.04 7.69
N ARG A 102 -8.05 -5.64 8.44
CA ARG A 102 -9.26 -6.33 7.94
C ARG A 102 -10.49 -5.44 8.12
N GLY A 103 -11.66 -5.95 7.73
CA GLY A 103 -12.93 -5.24 7.87
C GLY A 103 -12.94 -3.95 7.02
N PRO A 104 -13.31 -2.78 7.57
CA PRO A 104 -13.49 -1.55 6.80
C PRO A 104 -12.20 -1.02 6.14
N VAL A 105 -11.02 -1.42 6.63
CA VAL A 105 -9.72 -1.03 6.03
C VAL A 105 -9.45 -1.79 4.73
N ALA A 106 -9.95 -3.03 4.59
CA ALA A 106 -9.70 -3.84 3.40
C ALA A 106 -10.31 -3.26 2.11
N PRO A 107 -11.56 -2.78 2.08
CA PRO A 107 -12.11 -2.05 0.93
C PRO A 107 -11.28 -0.82 0.56
N MET A 108 -10.80 -0.04 1.52
CA MET A 108 -10.02 1.18 1.25
C MET A 108 -8.64 0.87 0.67
N LEU A 109 -8.01 -0.23 1.12
CA LEU A 109 -6.77 -0.72 0.52
C LEU A 109 -6.99 -1.20 -0.93
N ALA A 110 -8.16 -1.76 -1.23
CA ALA A 110 -8.54 -2.14 -2.59
C ALA A 110 -8.80 -0.91 -3.47
N ASP A 111 -9.48 0.11 -2.97
CA ASP A 111 -9.67 1.39 -3.68
C ASP A 111 -8.33 2.07 -3.99
N ALA A 112 -7.41 2.09 -3.01
CA ALA A 112 -6.07 2.65 -3.19
C ALA A 112 -5.26 1.92 -4.28
N LYS A 113 -5.37 0.58 -4.33
CA LYS A 113 -4.79 -0.25 -5.39
C LYS A 113 -5.37 0.14 -6.74
N ARG A 114 -6.71 0.17 -6.82
CA ARG A 114 -7.44 0.45 -8.06
C ARG A 114 -7.08 1.84 -8.60
N PHE A 115 -7.02 2.84 -7.72
CA PHE A 115 -6.55 4.17 -8.05
C PHE A 115 -5.15 4.15 -8.67
N ARG A 116 -4.17 3.48 -8.04
CA ARG A 116 -2.79 3.41 -8.56
C ARG A 116 -2.75 2.85 -9.98
N ASN A 117 -3.55 1.83 -10.25
CA ASN A 117 -3.61 1.19 -11.55
C ASN A 117 -4.20 2.13 -12.61
N GLU A 118 -5.40 2.66 -12.35
CA GLU A 118 -6.09 3.55 -13.27
C GLU A 118 -5.34 4.89 -13.46
N TYR A 119 -4.61 5.37 -12.45
CA TYR A 119 -3.80 6.59 -12.54
C TYR A 119 -2.51 6.41 -13.36
N LYS A 120 -1.91 5.20 -13.38
CA LYS A 120 -0.78 4.86 -14.27
C LYS A 120 -1.24 4.94 -15.73
N ASP A 121 -2.44 4.48 -16.02
CA ASP A 121 -3.01 4.51 -17.37
C ASP A 121 -3.39 5.93 -17.76
N TYR A 122 -4.03 6.70 -16.88
CA TYR A 122 -4.28 8.14 -17.07
C TYR A 122 -3.01 8.93 -17.43
N LYS A 123 -1.88 8.65 -16.77
CA LYS A 123 -0.60 9.33 -17.08
C LYS A 123 0.00 8.97 -18.43
N LYS A 124 -0.36 7.81 -19.00
CA LYS A 124 0.15 7.37 -20.32
C LYS A 124 -0.67 7.96 -21.46
N THR A 125 -1.93 8.30 -21.21
CA THR A 125 -2.87 8.74 -22.24
C THR A 125 -3.16 10.24 -22.12
N ASN A 126 -2.61 11.04 -23.04
CA ASN A 126 -3.15 12.39 -23.34
C ASN A 126 -4.40 12.30 -24.25
N SER A 127 -5.16 11.19 -24.20
CA SER A 127 -6.31 10.92 -25.07
C SER A 127 -7.64 11.15 -24.33
N GLU A 128 -8.74 11.26 -25.09
CA GLU A 128 -10.11 11.34 -24.55
C GLU A 128 -10.44 10.21 -23.56
N ASP A 129 -9.81 9.04 -23.71
CA ASP A 129 -9.95 7.90 -22.79
C ASP A 129 -9.41 8.19 -21.38
N GLY A 130 -8.38 9.04 -21.27
CA GLY A 130 -7.86 9.50 -19.98
C GLY A 130 -8.87 10.38 -19.25
N GLU A 131 -9.50 11.34 -19.95
CA GLU A 131 -10.51 12.20 -19.33
C GLU A 131 -11.78 11.42 -18.93
N ALA A 132 -12.12 10.32 -19.60
CA ALA A 132 -13.20 9.43 -19.19
C ALA A 132 -12.94 8.74 -17.83
N LEU A 133 -11.68 8.50 -17.45
CA LEU A 133 -11.30 7.91 -16.16
C LEU A 133 -11.32 8.92 -15.01
N ARG A 134 -11.32 10.22 -15.31
CA ARG A 134 -11.17 11.28 -14.32
C ARG A 134 -12.24 11.27 -13.21
N PRO A 135 -13.55 11.16 -13.48
CA PRO A 135 -14.56 11.14 -12.41
C PRO A 135 -14.38 9.95 -11.45
N THR A 136 -13.98 8.79 -12.00
CA THR A 136 -13.70 7.57 -11.23
C THR A 136 -12.48 7.75 -10.33
N LEU A 137 -11.41 8.33 -10.88
CA LEU A 137 -10.18 8.65 -10.13
C LEU A 137 -10.42 9.72 -9.06
N GLU A 138 -11.26 10.72 -9.32
CA GLU A 138 -11.66 11.74 -8.33
C GLU A 138 -12.44 11.10 -7.17
N ALA A 139 -13.43 10.24 -7.45
CA ALA A 139 -14.18 9.53 -6.42
C ALA A 139 -13.29 8.60 -5.57
N MET A 140 -12.31 7.94 -6.17
CA MET A 140 -11.33 7.11 -5.44
C MET A 140 -10.38 7.96 -4.60
N ALA A 141 -9.93 9.11 -5.11
CA ALA A 141 -9.13 10.06 -4.36
C ALA A 141 -9.88 10.56 -3.12
N ASP A 142 -11.17 10.88 -3.26
CA ASP A 142 -12.04 11.31 -2.15
C ASP A 142 -12.24 10.18 -1.11
N SER A 143 -12.51 8.96 -1.59
CA SER A 143 -12.66 7.76 -0.74
C SER A 143 -11.39 7.50 0.05
N PHE A 144 -10.23 7.54 -0.63
CA PHE A 144 -8.95 7.34 0.02
C PHE A 144 -8.61 8.46 0.98
N GLU A 145 -8.82 9.73 0.65
CA GLU A 145 -8.58 10.84 1.58
C GLU A 145 -9.41 10.71 2.87
N THR A 146 -10.66 10.30 2.74
CA THR A 146 -11.55 10.02 3.88
C THR A 146 -11.09 8.79 4.67
N GLY A 147 -10.64 7.74 3.97
CA GLY A 147 -10.20 6.48 4.55
C GLY A 147 -8.76 6.48 5.09
N PHE A 148 -7.91 7.39 4.64
CA PHE A 148 -6.47 7.37 4.88
C PHE A 148 -6.10 7.39 6.36
N PRO A 149 -6.74 8.21 7.22
CA PRO A 149 -6.45 8.17 8.65
C PRO A 149 -6.68 6.80 9.28
N MET A 150 -7.69 6.05 8.81
CA MET A 150 -7.95 4.69 9.29
C MET A 150 -6.92 3.69 8.80
N ILE A 151 -6.54 3.74 7.51
CA ILE A 151 -5.46 2.92 6.95
C ILE A 151 -4.16 3.16 7.73
N TYR A 152 -3.78 4.43 7.92
CA TYR A 152 -2.57 4.81 8.65
C TYR A 152 -2.59 4.26 10.09
N LYS A 153 -3.68 4.47 10.82
CA LYS A 153 -3.81 3.98 12.21
C LYS A 153 -3.72 2.46 12.27
N ALA A 154 -4.34 1.75 11.33
CA ALA A 154 -4.31 0.29 11.25
C ALA A 154 -2.89 -0.23 10.96
N LEU A 155 -2.18 0.37 9.99
CA LEU A 155 -0.79 0.02 9.66
C LEU A 155 0.15 0.29 10.83
N LYS A 156 0.02 1.46 11.48
CA LYS A 156 0.82 1.81 12.65
C LYS A 156 0.62 0.80 13.78
N GLU A 157 -0.62 0.42 14.06
CA GLU A 157 -0.91 -0.56 15.10
C GLU A 157 -0.40 -1.95 14.73
N ALA A 158 -0.57 -2.39 13.48
CA ALA A 158 -0.06 -3.67 13.01
C ALA A 158 1.48 -3.75 13.09
N VAL A 159 2.19 -2.71 12.64
CA VAL A 159 3.65 -2.61 12.73
C VAL A 159 4.12 -2.61 14.18
N ARG A 160 3.45 -1.85 15.06
CA ARG A 160 3.77 -1.79 16.49
C ARG A 160 3.58 -3.13 17.18
N LYS A 161 2.44 -3.78 16.94
CA LYS A 161 2.08 -5.07 17.54
C LYS A 161 2.97 -6.21 17.03
N SER A 162 3.47 -6.10 15.81
CA SER A 162 4.44 -7.04 15.23
C SER A 162 5.88 -6.75 15.66
N GLY A 163 6.15 -5.77 16.52
CA GLY A 163 7.52 -5.42 16.94
C GLY A 163 8.41 -4.81 15.84
N LEU A 164 7.83 -4.48 14.68
CA LEU A 164 8.56 -3.95 13.51
C LEU A 164 8.83 -2.44 13.60
N MET A 165 8.21 -1.73 14.55
CA MET A 165 8.34 -0.27 14.69
C MET A 165 9.75 0.19 15.12
N GLY A 166 10.64 -0.77 15.41
CA GLY A 166 11.96 -0.54 15.98
C GLY A 166 11.84 -0.32 17.49
N ASN A 167 12.40 -1.23 18.28
CA ASN A 167 13.03 -0.78 19.51
C ASN A 167 14.15 0.16 19.06
N ARG A 168 14.25 1.35 19.66
CA ARG A 168 15.52 2.09 19.63
C ARG A 168 16.60 1.07 20.00
N LEU A 169 17.58 0.87 19.12
CA LEU A 169 18.83 0.24 19.54
C LEU A 169 19.31 1.11 20.71
N ASN A 170 19.30 0.53 21.91
CA ASN A 170 20.00 1.09 23.07
C ASN A 170 21.49 1.15 22.76
#